data_AF-A0A815USD4-F1
#
_entry.id   AF-A0A815USD4-F1
#
_cell.length_a   1.000
_cell.length_b   1.000
_cell.length_c   1.000
_cell.angle_alpha   90.00
_cell.angle_beta   90.00
_cell.angle_gamma   90.00
#
_symmetry.space_group_name_H-M   'P 1'
#
loop_
_entity.id
_entity.type
_entity.pdbx_description
1 polymer ?
#
loop_
_entity_poly.entity_id
_entity_poly.type
_entity_poly.pdbx_seq_one_letter_code
_entity_poly.pdbx_strand_id
1 'polypeptide(L)'
;IASQMLGWDELVETFKRVTNLPAVYKDLPYDEWVEALPWRDAALATNVPDGITYRDNFRAWWRLYHDDIIKRDMKWIEQVNPERVTVEDWIRKTGYDGTPKPLLKGVVDRFIRPKNVQN
;
A
#
# COMPACT_ATOMS: atom_id res chain seq x y z
N ILE A 1 -10.45 -3.45 10.28
CA ILE A 1 -11.40 -4.05 9.32
C ILE A 1 -10.65 -4.43 8.05
N ALA A 2 -11.08 -5.48 7.34
CA ALA A 2 -10.57 -5.87 6.03
C ALA A 2 -11.76 -6.38 5.19
N SER A 3 -11.71 -6.28 3.87
CA SER A 3 -12.70 -6.92 2.98
C SER A 3 -12.20 -8.26 2.43
N GLN A 4 -10.88 -8.47 2.41
CA GLN A 4 -10.22 -9.71 2.01
C GLN A 4 -8.85 -9.79 2.69
N MET A 5 -8.35 -11.02 2.90
CA MET A 5 -6.96 -11.29 3.25
C MET A 5 -6.43 -12.29 2.22
N LEU A 6 -5.26 -11.99 1.64
CA LEU A 6 -4.69 -12.73 0.52
C LEU A 6 -3.22 -13.05 0.78
N GLY A 7 -2.78 -14.21 0.28
CA GLY A 7 -1.37 -14.51 0.10
C GLY A 7 -0.79 -13.88 -1.18
N TRP A 8 0.54 -13.92 -1.32
CA TRP A 8 1.22 -13.36 -2.48
C TRP A 8 0.86 -14.05 -3.81
N ASP A 9 0.76 -15.38 -3.80
CA ASP A 9 0.42 -16.15 -5.00
C ASP A 9 -0.99 -15.81 -5.51
N GLU A 10 -1.98 -15.78 -4.62
CA GLU A 10 -3.37 -15.44 -4.96
C GLU A 10 -3.49 -13.99 -5.47
N LEU A 11 -2.71 -13.06 -4.91
CA LEU A 11 -2.66 -11.68 -5.40
C LEU A 11 -2.10 -11.61 -6.83
N VAL A 12 -1.00 -12.31 -7.11
CA VAL A 12 -0.38 -12.35 -8.45
C VAL A 12 -1.32 -13.00 -9.47
N GLU A 13 -1.94 -14.12 -9.12
CA GLU A 13 -2.92 -14.78 -9.99
C GLU A 13 -4.13 -13.90 -10.26
N THR A 14 -4.68 -13.26 -9.22
CA THR A 14 -5.81 -12.34 -9.35
C THR A 14 -5.47 -11.17 -10.27
N PHE A 15 -4.31 -10.54 -10.07
CA PHE A 15 -3.88 -9.43 -10.91
C PHE A 15 -3.73 -9.85 -12.37
N LYS A 16 -3.04 -10.97 -12.65
CA LYS A 16 -2.88 -11.51 -14.01
C LYS A 16 -4.23 -11.81 -14.66
N ARG A 17 -5.12 -12.48 -13.94
CA ARG A 17 -6.44 -12.89 -14.43
C ARG A 17 -7.32 -11.70 -14.80
N VAL A 18 -7.26 -10.62 -14.03
CA VAL A 18 -8.11 -9.45 -14.23
C VAL A 18 -7.55 -8.48 -15.27
N THR A 19 -6.22 -8.29 -15.29
CA THR A 19 -5.57 -7.28 -16.13
C THR A 19 -4.99 -7.84 -17.43
N ASN A 20 -4.77 -9.16 -17.50
CA ASN A 20 -4.00 -9.82 -18.55
C ASN A 20 -2.55 -9.31 -18.67
N LEU A 21 -2.02 -8.68 -17.62
CA LEU A 21 -0.63 -8.19 -17.55
C LEU A 21 0.27 -9.19 -16.82
N PRO A 22 1.56 -9.27 -17.19
CA PRO A 22 2.52 -10.08 -16.44
C PRO A 22 2.72 -9.51 -15.04
N ALA A 23 2.82 -10.40 -14.06
CA ALA A 23 3.11 -10.05 -12.67
C ALA A 23 3.93 -11.15 -12.00
N VAL A 24 4.73 -10.76 -11.01
CA VAL A 24 5.53 -11.67 -10.21
C VAL A 24 5.61 -11.11 -8.79
N TYR A 25 5.56 -11.99 -7.80
CA TYR A 25 5.96 -11.64 -6.45
C TYR A 25 7.48 -11.75 -6.36
N LYS A 26 8.15 -10.67 -5.94
CA LYS A 26 9.57 -10.67 -5.64
C LYS A 26 9.72 -10.52 -4.13
N ASP A 27 10.25 -11.56 -3.48
CA ASP A 27 10.66 -11.46 -2.08
C ASP A 27 11.92 -10.60 -2.01
N LEU A 28 11.72 -9.33 -1.65
CA LEU A 28 12.77 -8.33 -1.60
C LEU A 28 13.16 -8.12 -0.13
N PRO A 29 14.44 -8.31 0.25
CA PRO A 29 14.88 -8.01 1.61
C PRO A 29 14.51 -6.57 1.98
N TYR A 30 14.06 -6.37 3.23
CA TYR A 30 13.61 -5.05 3.69
C TYR A 30 14.67 -3.96 3.45
N ASP A 31 15.94 -4.26 3.73
CA ASP A 31 17.03 -3.30 3.57
C ASP A 31 17.25 -2.93 2.08
N GLU A 32 16.99 -3.84 1.12
CA GLU A 32 17.02 -3.50 -0.31
C GLU A 32 15.76 -2.70 -0.71
N TRP A 33 14.59 -3.09 -0.23
CA TRP A 33 13.32 -2.42 -0.51
C TRP A 33 13.31 -0.96 -0.05
N VAL A 34 13.80 -0.69 1.16
CA VAL A 34 13.73 0.65 1.76
C VAL A 34 14.67 1.63 1.07
N GLU A 35 15.80 1.18 0.52
CA GLU A 35 16.74 2.04 -0.21
C GLU A 35 16.15 2.59 -1.51
N ALA A 36 15.14 1.91 -2.09
CA ALA A 36 14.40 2.42 -3.24
C ALA A 36 13.49 3.62 -2.90
N LEU A 37 13.27 3.92 -1.61
CA LEU A 37 12.43 5.02 -1.16
C LEU A 37 13.27 6.29 -0.95
N PRO A 38 13.09 7.35 -1.78
CA PRO A 38 13.91 8.56 -1.69
C PRO A 38 13.70 9.34 -0.38
N TRP A 39 12.59 9.10 0.31
CA TRP A 39 12.17 9.78 1.55
C TRP A 39 12.31 8.90 2.81
N ARG A 40 13.01 7.76 2.72
CA ARG A 40 13.14 6.78 3.81
C ARG A 40 13.61 7.35 5.14
N ASP A 41 14.55 8.29 5.12
CA ASP A 41 15.12 8.88 6.34
C ASP A 41 14.41 10.18 6.77
N ALA A 42 13.36 10.59 6.05
CA ALA A 42 12.54 11.72 6.48
C ALA A 42 11.66 11.34 7.68
N ALA A 43 11.35 12.32 8.53
CA ALA A 43 10.37 12.15 9.60
C ALA A 43 8.99 11.77 9.02
N LEU A 44 8.37 10.73 9.58
CA LEU A 44 7.04 10.28 9.15
C LEU A 44 5.98 11.36 9.39
N ALA A 45 5.99 11.93 10.58
CA ALA A 45 5.05 12.97 11.00
C ALA A 45 5.65 14.35 10.73
N THR A 46 5.01 15.13 9.85
CA THR A 46 5.51 16.45 9.43
C THR A 46 5.59 17.47 10.56
N ASN A 47 4.84 17.26 11.65
CA ASN A 47 4.81 18.11 12.83
C ASN A 47 5.74 17.62 13.96
N VAL A 48 6.45 16.50 13.78
CA VAL A 48 7.40 15.95 14.76
C VAL A 48 8.72 15.63 14.03
N PRO A 49 9.56 16.65 13.75
CA PRO A 49 10.77 16.49 12.94
C PRO A 49 11.78 15.49 13.51
N ASP A 50 11.83 15.37 14.85
CA ASP A 50 12.71 14.42 15.55
C ASP A 50 12.01 13.08 15.86
N GLY A 51 10.87 12.81 15.21
CA GLY A 51 10.13 11.57 15.35
C GLY A 51 10.74 10.40 14.58
N ILE A 52 10.05 9.27 14.56
CA ILE A 52 10.49 8.10 13.78
C ILE A 52 10.53 8.39 12.28
N THR A 53 11.49 7.78 11.60
CA THR A 53 11.61 7.91 10.14
C THR A 53 10.59 7.02 9.41
N TYR A 54 10.39 7.26 8.12
CA TYR A 54 9.64 6.34 7.27
C TYR A 54 10.25 4.94 7.26
N ARG A 55 11.59 4.83 7.27
CA ARG A 55 12.32 3.57 7.40
C ARG A 55 11.87 2.84 8.67
N ASP A 56 12.01 3.45 9.83
CA ASP A 56 11.64 2.83 11.12
C ASP A 56 10.19 2.34 11.13
N ASN A 57 9.27 3.20 10.66
CA ASN A 57 7.85 2.88 10.58
C ASN A 57 7.58 1.68 9.66
N PHE A 58 8.08 1.70 8.42
CA PHE A 58 7.85 0.60 7.49
C PHE A 58 8.53 -0.70 7.92
N ARG A 59 9.65 -0.63 8.65
CA ARG A 59 10.30 -1.82 9.21
C ARG A 59 9.39 -2.52 10.20
N ALA A 60 8.82 -1.77 11.14
CA ALA A 60 7.87 -2.31 12.11
C ALA A 60 6.58 -2.78 11.42
N TRP A 61 6.06 -2.00 10.47
CA TRP A 61 4.84 -2.31 9.74
C TRP A 61 4.93 -3.64 8.98
N TRP A 62 5.98 -3.85 8.18
CA TRP A 62 6.15 -5.09 7.41
C TRP A 62 6.33 -6.32 8.29
N ARG A 63 6.98 -6.19 9.46
CA ARG A 63 7.11 -7.29 10.44
C ARG A 63 5.75 -7.80 10.93
N LEU A 64 4.75 -6.92 11.06
CA LEU A 64 3.41 -7.35 11.48
C LEU A 64 2.77 -8.35 10.51
N TYR A 65 3.06 -8.24 9.21
CA TYR A 65 2.57 -9.16 8.19
C TYR A 65 3.46 -10.39 8.07
N HIS A 66 4.78 -10.20 8.10
CA HIS A 66 5.75 -11.31 8.05
C HIS A 66 5.55 -12.30 9.22
N ASP A 67 5.34 -11.78 10.42
CA ASP A 67 5.21 -12.59 11.64
C ASP A 67 3.75 -13.05 11.90
N ASP A 68 2.86 -12.92 10.91
CA ASP A 68 1.44 -13.32 11.00
C ASP A 68 0.69 -12.71 12.22
N ILE A 69 1.04 -11.47 12.59
CA ILE A 69 0.43 -10.77 13.73
C ILE A 69 -0.95 -10.22 13.34
N ILE A 70 -1.11 -9.77 12.09
CA ILE A 70 -2.38 -9.20 11.61
C ILE A 70 -3.36 -10.31 11.25
N LYS A 71 -4.33 -10.57 12.13
CA LYS A 71 -5.43 -11.52 11.88
C LYS A 71 -6.79 -10.83 11.87
N ARG A 72 -7.75 -11.37 11.11
CA ARG A 72 -9.13 -10.88 11.04
C ARG A 72 -10.10 -12.05 11.05
N ASP A 73 -11.23 -11.88 11.74
CA ASP A 73 -12.35 -12.82 11.64
C ASP A 73 -13.08 -12.59 10.32
N MET A 74 -12.65 -13.33 9.29
CA MET A 74 -13.24 -13.21 7.96
C MET A 74 -14.68 -13.73 7.90
N LYS A 75 -15.08 -14.65 8.79
CA LYS A 75 -16.47 -15.13 8.86
C LYS A 75 -17.39 -14.04 9.38
N TRP A 76 -16.98 -13.36 10.44
CA TRP A 76 -17.73 -12.22 10.97
C TRP A 76 -17.81 -11.07 9.94
N ILE A 77 -16.71 -10.78 9.24
CA ILE A 77 -16.69 -9.76 8.17
C ILE A 77 -17.69 -10.11 7.07
N GLU A 78 -17.74 -11.36 6.62
CA GLU A 78 -18.67 -11.81 5.59
C GLU A 78 -20.13 -11.73 6.03
N GLN A 79 -20.42 -11.97 7.32
CA GLN A 79 -21.76 -11.81 7.87
C GLN A 79 -22.21 -10.34 7.92
N VAL A 80 -21.33 -9.44 8.34
CA VAL A 80 -21.65 -8.01 8.50
C VAL A 80 -21.66 -7.28 7.16
N ASN A 81 -20.81 -7.69 6.22
CA ASN A 81 -20.75 -7.11 4.88
C ASN A 81 -20.67 -8.22 3.82
N PRO A 82 -21.81 -8.82 3.44
CA PRO A 82 -21.85 -9.85 2.40
C PRO A 82 -21.35 -9.34 1.05
N GLU A 83 -21.57 -8.05 0.75
CA GLU A 83 -21.18 -7.39 -0.50
C GLU A 83 -19.77 -6.76 -0.42
N ARG A 84 -18.88 -7.33 0.41
CA ARG A 84 -17.50 -6.85 0.54
C ARG A 84 -16.78 -6.89 -0.81
N VAL A 85 -16.06 -5.80 -1.09
CA VAL A 85 -15.26 -5.68 -2.31
C VAL A 85 -13.99 -6.51 -2.18
N THR A 86 -13.82 -7.50 -3.06
CA THR A 86 -12.56 -8.24 -3.20
C THR A 86 -11.51 -7.41 -3.95
N VAL A 87 -10.25 -7.85 -3.93
CA VAL A 87 -9.19 -7.25 -4.75
C VAL A 87 -9.55 -7.30 -6.23
N GLU A 88 -10.13 -8.41 -6.71
CA GLU A 88 -10.61 -8.50 -8.10
C GLU A 88 -11.69 -7.46 -8.41
N ASP A 89 -12.72 -7.36 -7.57
CA ASP A 89 -13.81 -6.38 -7.76
C ASP A 89 -13.26 -4.97 -7.82
N TRP A 90 -12.30 -4.65 -6.95
CA TRP A 90 -11.64 -3.35 -6.92
C TRP A 90 -10.82 -3.09 -8.18
N ILE A 91 -10.00 -4.06 -8.63
CA ILE A 91 -9.21 -3.91 -9.87
C ILE A 91 -10.14 -3.65 -11.06
N ARG A 92 -11.20 -4.46 -11.21
CA ARG A 92 -12.19 -4.30 -12.29
C ARG A 92 -12.90 -2.95 -12.24
N LYS A 93 -13.36 -2.55 -11.05
CA LYS A 93 -14.10 -1.29 -10.85
C LYS A 93 -13.26 -0.04 -11.11
N THR A 94 -11.97 -0.09 -10.77
CA THR A 94 -11.08 1.06 -10.87
C THR A 94 -10.25 1.10 -12.16
N GLY A 95 -10.21 0.00 -12.91
CA GLY A 95 -9.30 -0.15 -14.04
C GLY A 95 -7.83 -0.09 -13.61
N TYR A 96 -7.51 -0.63 -12.43
CA TYR A 96 -6.14 -0.65 -11.93
C TYR A 96 -5.28 -1.59 -12.77
N ASP A 97 -4.15 -1.08 -13.26
CA ASP A 97 -3.25 -1.76 -14.20
C ASP A 97 -1.80 -1.85 -13.67
N GLY A 98 -1.56 -1.42 -12.42
CA GLY A 98 -0.22 -1.33 -11.85
C GLY A 98 0.52 -0.02 -12.15
N THR A 99 -0.03 0.88 -12.96
CA THR A 99 0.60 2.17 -13.27
C THR A 99 0.64 3.05 -12.01
N PRO A 100 1.82 3.60 -11.62
CA PRO A 100 1.92 4.47 -10.46
C PRO A 100 1.04 5.71 -10.59
N LYS A 101 0.25 6.00 -9.55
CA LYS A 101 -0.59 7.20 -9.45
C LYS A 101 -0.27 7.96 -8.16
N PRO A 102 -0.22 9.30 -8.18
CA PRO A 102 -0.02 10.07 -6.96
C PRO A 102 -1.29 10.02 -6.10
N LEU A 103 -1.33 9.14 -5.10
CA LEU A 103 -2.49 8.95 -4.22
C LEU A 103 -2.41 9.79 -2.94
N LEU A 104 -1.20 10.13 -2.50
CA LEU A 104 -1.01 10.83 -1.24
C LEU A 104 -1.36 12.31 -1.38
N LYS A 105 -2.36 12.78 -0.63
CA LYS A 105 -2.82 14.18 -0.67
C LYS A 105 -1.70 15.19 -0.51
N GLY A 106 -0.76 14.98 0.41
CA GLY A 106 0.38 15.89 0.60
C GLY A 106 1.33 15.96 -0.60
N VAL A 107 1.41 14.87 -1.38
CA VAL A 107 2.19 14.79 -2.62
C VAL A 107 1.42 15.50 -3.74
N VAL A 108 0.13 15.18 -3.91
CA VAL A 108 -0.76 15.81 -4.90
C VAL A 108 -0.84 17.33 -4.69
N ASP A 109 -1.11 17.78 -3.46
CA ASP A 109 -1.19 19.20 -3.10
C ASP A 109 0.13 19.94 -3.39
N ARG A 110 1.28 19.28 -3.25
CA ARG A 110 2.60 19.87 -3.55
C ARG A 110 2.86 19.97 -5.05
N PHE A 111 2.30 19.08 -5.86
CA PHE A 111 2.39 19.14 -7.33
C PHE A 111 1.36 20.09 -7.96
N ILE A 112 0.23 20.38 -7.28
CA ILE A 112 -0.85 21.24 -7.80
C ILE A 112 -0.69 22.72 -7.39
N ARG A 113 0.14 23.07 -6.40
CA ARG A 113 0.39 24.49 -6.09
C ARG A 113 1.14 25.18 -7.23
N PRO A 114 0.60 26.25 -7.86
CA PRO A 114 1.41 27.10 -8.71
C PRO A 114 2.53 27.73 -7.89
N LYS A 115 3.74 27.79 -8.46
CA LYS A 115 4.98 28.31 -7.85
C LYS A 115 4.96 29.82 -7.52
N ASN A 116 3.80 30.45 -7.38
CA ASN A 116 3.72 31.90 -7.23
C ASN A 116 2.91 32.29 -5.98
N VAL A 117 3.56 32.25 -4.82
CA VAL A 117 3.46 33.33 -3.82
C VAL A 117 4.81 33.38 -3.08
N GLN A 118 5.73 34.20 -3.59
CA GLN A 118 6.84 34.74 -2.83
C GLN A 118 6.80 36.26 -3.05
N ASN A 119 6.83 36.98 -1.92
CA ASN A 119 6.66 38.41 -1.69
C ASN A 119 5.22 38.88 -1.48
#